data_AF-A0A0P6JAI0-F1
#
_entry.id   AF-A0A0P6JAI0-F1
#
_cell.length_a   1.000
_cell.length_b   1.000
_cell.length_c   1.000
_cell.angle_alpha   90.00
_cell.angle_beta   90.00
_cell.angle_gamma   90.00
#
_symmetry.space_group_name_H-M   'P 1'
#
loop_
_entity.id
_entity.type
_entity.pdbx_description
1 polymer ?
#
loop_
_entity_poly.entity_id
_entity_poly.type
_entity_poly.pdbx_seq_one_letter_code
_entity_poly.pdbx_strand_id
1 'polypeptide(L)'
;MAEKTQKSVKIAPGAVVCVESEIRGDVTIGPRTVVHPKARIIAEAGPIVIGEGNLIEEQALIINAHPDNITPDTDDPEPKPMIIGTNNVFEVGCYSQAMKMGDNNVIESKAYVGRNVILTSGCIIGACCSLNTFEVIPENTVIYGGDCLRRVQTERPQPQTLQLDFLMKILPNYHHLKKTTKGSSTPVKN
;
A
#
# COMPACT_ATOMS: atom_id res chain seq x y z
N MET A 1 19.43 -16.21 -20.56
CA MET A 1 18.14 -15.79 -21.13
C MET A 1 17.35 -15.15 -20.00
N ALA A 2 17.43 -13.82 -19.85
CA ALA A 2 16.70 -13.13 -18.79
C ALA A 2 15.22 -13.09 -19.17
N GLU A 3 14.44 -13.90 -18.47
CA GLU A 3 12.99 -13.91 -18.55
C GLU A 3 12.51 -12.47 -18.29
N LYS A 4 12.04 -11.78 -19.33
CA LYS A 4 11.39 -10.49 -19.17
C LYS A 4 10.15 -10.75 -18.31
N THR A 5 10.27 -10.56 -16.99
CA THR A 5 9.14 -10.60 -16.06
C THR A 5 8.04 -9.75 -16.66
N GLN A 6 6.98 -10.40 -17.16
CA GLN A 6 5.87 -9.71 -17.78
C GLN A 6 5.27 -8.80 -16.72
N LYS A 7 5.48 -7.49 -16.88
CA LYS A 7 4.91 -6.46 -16.01
C LYS A 7 3.39 -6.56 -16.13
N SER A 8 2.77 -7.22 -15.16
CA SER A 8 1.34 -7.52 -15.16
C SER A 8 0.69 -6.96 -13.91
N VAL A 9 -0.46 -6.32 -14.06
CA VAL A 9 -1.25 -5.85 -12.92
C VAL A 9 -2.34 -6.89 -12.64
N LYS A 10 -2.26 -7.54 -11.49
CA LYS A 10 -3.22 -8.54 -11.02
C LYS A 10 -4.15 -7.90 -10.01
N ILE A 11 -5.43 -7.78 -10.35
CA ILE A 11 -6.45 -7.18 -9.48
C ILE A 11 -7.38 -8.29 -9.02
N ALA A 12 -7.45 -8.52 -7.71
CA ALA A 12 -8.35 -9.51 -7.13
C ALA A 12 -9.83 -9.08 -7.24
N PRO A 13 -10.77 -10.05 -7.32
CA PRO A 13 -12.19 -9.74 -7.34
C PRO A 13 -12.61 -9.00 -6.06
N GLY A 14 -13.39 -7.93 -6.22
CA GLY A 14 -13.83 -7.07 -5.11
C GLY A 14 -12.87 -5.93 -4.77
N ALA A 15 -11.69 -5.86 -5.39
CA ALA A 15 -10.89 -4.65 -5.35
C ALA A 15 -11.49 -3.56 -6.26
N VAL A 16 -11.41 -2.33 -5.79
CA VAL A 16 -11.84 -1.12 -6.48
C VAL A 16 -10.59 -0.37 -6.90
N VAL A 17 -10.41 -0.16 -8.20
CA VAL A 17 -9.30 0.63 -8.73
C VAL A 17 -9.86 1.72 -9.62
N CYS A 18 -9.56 2.98 -9.34
CA CYS A 18 -10.00 4.09 -10.20
C CYS A 18 -9.32 4.06 -11.59
N VAL A 19 -9.96 4.64 -12.60
CA VAL A 19 -9.36 4.71 -13.95
C VAL A 19 -8.14 5.64 -13.97
N GLU A 20 -8.21 6.72 -13.21
CA GLU A 20 -7.18 7.76 -13.12
C GLU A 20 -5.98 7.39 -12.24
N SER A 21 -5.98 6.21 -11.60
CA SER A 21 -4.81 5.73 -10.87
C SER A 21 -3.74 5.25 -11.84
N GLU A 22 -2.50 5.62 -11.60
CA GLU A 22 -1.35 5.17 -12.37
C GLU A 22 -0.73 3.95 -11.70
N ILE A 23 -0.78 2.79 -12.38
CA ILE A 23 -0.17 1.55 -11.89
C ILE A 23 0.84 1.09 -12.94
N ARG A 24 2.11 0.95 -12.56
CA ARG A 24 3.21 0.55 -13.43
C ARG A 24 3.94 -0.64 -12.84
N GLY A 25 4.31 -1.62 -13.68
CA GLY A 25 5.12 -2.76 -13.29
C GLY A 25 4.30 -4.00 -12.92
N ASP A 26 4.91 -4.88 -12.12
CA ASP A 26 4.25 -6.08 -11.58
C ASP A 26 3.61 -5.76 -10.23
N VAL A 27 2.29 -5.65 -10.21
CA VAL A 27 1.52 -5.22 -9.02
C VAL A 27 0.38 -6.20 -8.80
N THR A 28 0.31 -6.77 -7.61
CA THR A 28 -0.79 -7.62 -7.17
C THR A 28 -1.61 -6.88 -6.12
N ILE A 29 -2.90 -6.70 -6.38
CA ILE A 29 -3.85 -6.01 -5.51
C ILE A 29 -4.80 -7.04 -4.93
N GLY A 30 -4.79 -7.19 -3.61
CA GLY A 30 -5.68 -8.07 -2.87
C GLY A 30 -7.15 -7.63 -2.91
N PRO A 31 -8.08 -8.54 -2.58
CA PRO A 31 -9.52 -8.26 -2.63
C PRO A 31 -9.89 -7.15 -1.66
N ARG A 32 -11.04 -6.51 -1.87
CA ARG A 32 -11.55 -5.42 -1.03
C ARG A 32 -10.63 -4.20 -0.88
N THR A 33 -9.51 -4.14 -1.60
CA THR A 33 -8.62 -2.98 -1.64
C THR A 33 -9.22 -1.88 -2.50
N VAL A 34 -9.12 -0.63 -2.06
CA VAL A 34 -9.63 0.54 -2.75
C VAL A 34 -8.45 1.44 -3.15
N VAL A 35 -8.39 1.82 -4.42
CA VAL A 35 -7.42 2.78 -4.96
C VAL A 35 -8.16 3.98 -5.55
N HIS A 36 -7.94 5.15 -4.95
CA HIS A 36 -8.52 6.43 -5.35
C HIS A 36 -7.91 6.97 -6.67
N PRO A 37 -8.55 7.98 -7.29
CA PRO A 37 -8.01 8.67 -8.46
C PRO A 37 -6.62 9.26 -8.18
N LYS A 38 -5.78 9.42 -9.22
CA LYS A 38 -4.42 9.99 -9.13
C LYS A 38 -3.44 9.32 -8.17
N ALA A 39 -3.81 8.20 -7.54
CA ALA A 39 -2.86 7.36 -6.82
C ALA A 39 -1.84 6.77 -7.80
N ARG A 40 -0.59 6.63 -7.36
CA ARG A 40 0.53 6.18 -8.19
C ARG A 40 1.21 5.00 -7.51
N ILE A 41 1.19 3.85 -8.18
CA ILE A 41 1.80 2.60 -7.71
C ILE A 41 2.83 2.18 -8.75
N ILE A 42 4.11 2.27 -8.40
CA ILE A 42 5.23 2.10 -9.34
C ILE A 42 6.14 0.97 -8.86
N ALA A 43 6.02 -0.17 -9.51
CA ALA A 43 6.87 -1.35 -9.33
C ALA A 43 7.99 -1.34 -10.40
N GLU A 44 9.12 -0.70 -10.09
CA GLU A 44 10.29 -0.64 -10.99
C GLU A 44 11.36 -1.66 -10.62
N ALA A 45 11.69 -1.78 -9.33
CA ALA A 45 12.75 -2.66 -8.84
C ALA A 45 12.33 -4.09 -8.53
N GLY A 46 11.04 -4.31 -8.29
CA GLY A 46 10.51 -5.61 -7.92
C GLY A 46 9.00 -5.57 -7.81
N PRO A 47 8.33 -6.73 -7.75
CA PRO A 47 6.89 -6.80 -7.69
C PRO A 47 6.35 -6.18 -6.39
N ILE A 48 5.21 -5.50 -6.46
CA ILE A 48 4.49 -4.96 -5.31
C ILE A 48 3.29 -5.86 -5.03
N VAL A 49 3.20 -6.40 -3.82
CA VAL A 49 2.09 -7.23 -3.37
C VAL A 49 1.33 -6.46 -2.29
N ILE A 50 0.11 -6.04 -2.61
CA ILE A 50 -0.82 -5.38 -1.71
C ILE A 50 -1.82 -6.42 -1.21
N GLY A 51 -1.93 -6.56 0.11
CA GLY A 51 -2.88 -7.45 0.75
C GLY A 51 -4.34 -7.03 0.58
N GLU A 52 -5.20 -7.63 1.39
CA GLU A 52 -6.65 -7.40 1.34
C GLU A 52 -7.07 -6.15 2.14
N GLY A 53 -8.15 -5.51 1.71
CA GLY A 53 -8.80 -4.43 2.48
C GLY A 53 -7.95 -3.18 2.66
N ASN A 54 -6.92 -2.96 1.83
CA ASN A 54 -6.11 -1.76 1.92
C ASN A 54 -6.85 -0.57 1.30
N LEU A 55 -6.57 0.63 1.81
CA LEU A 55 -7.11 1.87 1.29
C LEU A 55 -5.96 2.75 0.81
N ILE A 56 -5.98 3.12 -0.47
CA ILE A 56 -5.00 4.00 -1.08
C ILE A 56 -5.74 5.24 -1.59
N GLU A 57 -5.53 6.36 -0.90
CA GLU A 57 -6.20 7.63 -1.20
C GLU A 57 -5.56 8.42 -2.35
N GLU A 58 -6.15 9.58 -2.68
CA GLU A 58 -5.71 10.43 -3.79
C GLU A 58 -4.25 10.87 -3.60
N GLN A 59 -3.49 10.96 -4.68
CA GLN A 59 -2.09 11.45 -4.67
C GLN A 59 -1.12 10.60 -3.83
N ALA A 60 -1.55 9.47 -3.26
CA ALA A 60 -0.67 8.52 -2.62
C ALA A 60 0.33 7.95 -3.64
N LEU A 61 1.61 7.93 -3.27
CA LEU A 61 2.71 7.45 -4.10
C LEU A 61 3.39 6.25 -3.42
N ILE A 62 3.17 5.06 -3.96
CA ILE A 62 3.83 3.82 -3.55
C ILE A 62 4.85 3.48 -4.62
N ILE A 63 6.13 3.44 -4.25
CA ILE A 63 7.21 3.23 -5.21
C ILE A 63 8.24 2.23 -4.69
N ASN A 64 8.46 1.19 -5.48
CA ASN A 64 9.59 0.28 -5.33
C ASN A 64 10.61 0.59 -6.44
N ALA A 65 11.50 1.56 -6.21
CA ALA A 65 12.54 1.98 -7.17
C ALA A 65 13.90 1.31 -6.89
N HIS A 66 14.79 1.24 -7.87
CA HIS A 66 16.18 0.79 -7.63
C HIS A 66 16.95 1.90 -6.90
N PRO A 67 17.93 1.59 -6.03
CA PRO A 67 18.74 2.64 -5.43
C PRO A 67 19.59 3.24 -6.54
N ASP A 68 19.45 4.53 -6.82
CA ASP A 68 20.17 5.27 -7.88
C ASP A 68 21.71 5.25 -7.75
N ASN A 69 22.27 4.62 -6.72
CA ASN A 69 23.68 4.79 -6.32
C ASN A 69 24.52 3.50 -6.22
N ILE A 70 24.12 2.39 -6.84
CA ILE A 70 24.99 1.21 -6.92
C ILE A 70 25.09 0.75 -8.38
N THR A 71 26.30 0.89 -8.89
CA THR A 71 26.83 0.38 -10.15
C THR A 71 26.31 -1.00 -10.53
N PRO A 72 26.12 -1.31 -11.82
CA PRO A 72 25.58 -2.58 -12.33
C PRO A 72 26.59 -3.76 -12.25
N ASP A 73 27.48 -3.77 -11.25
CA ASP A 73 28.68 -4.63 -11.19
C ASP A 73 28.77 -5.53 -9.94
N THR A 74 27.70 -5.66 -9.15
CA THR A 74 27.61 -6.68 -8.10
C THR A 74 26.38 -7.56 -8.33
N ASP A 75 26.64 -8.82 -8.68
CA ASP A 75 25.75 -9.98 -8.72
C ASP A 75 24.36 -9.76 -8.12
N ASP A 76 23.35 -9.86 -9.01
CA ASP A 76 21.95 -10.16 -8.72
C ASP A 76 21.37 -9.45 -7.47
N PRO A 77 20.97 -8.16 -7.57
CA PRO A 77 20.00 -7.66 -6.61
C PRO A 77 18.68 -8.38 -6.93
N GLU A 78 18.46 -9.53 -6.29
CA GLU A 78 17.19 -10.24 -6.34
C GLU A 78 16.07 -9.19 -6.23
N PRO A 79 15.12 -9.14 -7.17
CA PRO A 79 14.09 -8.12 -7.20
C PRO A 79 13.28 -8.22 -5.91
N LYS A 80 13.65 -7.41 -4.92
CA LYS A 80 13.11 -7.57 -3.57
C LYS A 80 11.65 -7.11 -3.62
N PRO A 81 10.69 -8.02 -3.36
CA PRO A 81 9.29 -7.68 -3.44
C PRO A 81 8.95 -6.68 -2.34
N MET A 82 8.13 -5.70 -2.67
CA MET A 82 7.49 -4.86 -1.68
C MET A 82 6.21 -5.55 -1.22
N ILE A 83 6.10 -5.82 0.07
CA ILE A 83 4.95 -6.53 0.64
C ILE A 83 4.19 -5.58 1.56
N ILE A 84 2.93 -5.35 1.25
CA ILE A 84 1.99 -4.59 2.06
C ILE A 84 0.95 -5.57 2.59
N GLY A 85 0.77 -5.62 3.91
CA GLY A 85 -0.19 -6.49 4.58
C GLY A 85 -1.65 -6.08 4.35
N THR A 86 -2.49 -6.40 5.32
CA THR A 86 -3.95 -6.29 5.24
C THR A 86 -4.45 -5.06 6.00
N ASN A 87 -5.52 -4.43 5.50
CA ASN A 87 -6.20 -3.28 6.12
C ASN A 87 -5.28 -2.08 6.45
N ASN A 88 -4.27 -1.81 5.62
CA ASN A 88 -3.50 -0.58 5.75
C ASN A 88 -4.22 0.59 5.10
N VAL A 89 -4.06 1.78 5.68
CA VAL A 89 -4.61 3.03 5.19
C VAL A 89 -3.48 3.96 4.77
N PHE A 90 -3.53 4.40 3.52
CA PHE A 90 -2.63 5.38 2.93
C PHE A 90 -3.45 6.63 2.62
N GLU A 91 -3.30 7.68 3.44
CA GLU A 91 -4.01 8.93 3.25
C GLU A 91 -3.46 9.78 2.09
N VAL A 92 -4.13 10.90 1.81
CA VAL A 92 -3.82 11.81 0.70
C VAL A 92 -2.37 12.28 0.69
N GLY A 93 -1.72 12.11 -0.46
CA GLY A 93 -0.36 12.63 -0.69
C GLY A 93 0.73 11.96 0.15
N CYS A 94 0.46 10.80 0.75
CA CYS A 94 1.49 10.03 1.41
C CYS A 94 2.50 9.46 0.40
N TYR A 95 3.70 9.19 0.89
CA TYR A 95 4.79 8.65 0.11
C TYR A 95 5.34 7.40 0.80
N SER A 96 5.28 6.24 0.15
CA SER A 96 5.75 4.98 0.71
C SER A 96 6.76 4.29 -0.21
N GLN A 97 7.97 4.11 0.32
CA GLN A 97 9.02 3.26 -0.24
C GLN A 97 9.26 2.00 0.60
N ALA A 98 8.52 1.78 1.70
CA ALA A 98 8.79 0.71 2.64
C ALA A 98 8.75 -0.67 1.98
N MET A 99 9.84 -1.44 2.08
CA MET A 99 9.90 -2.78 1.48
C MET A 99 8.91 -3.77 2.11
N LYS A 100 8.58 -3.57 3.39
CA LYS A 100 7.68 -4.46 4.11
C LYS A 100 6.80 -3.66 5.07
N MET A 101 5.51 -3.84 4.95
CA MET A 101 4.48 -3.31 5.83
C MET A 101 3.60 -4.45 6.33
N GLY A 102 3.35 -4.51 7.63
CA GLY A 102 2.44 -5.48 8.24
C GLY A 102 0.97 -5.09 8.07
N ASP A 103 0.16 -5.42 9.07
CA ASP A 103 -1.30 -5.28 9.02
C ASP A 103 -1.80 -4.10 9.87
N ASN A 104 -2.93 -3.52 9.48
CA ASN A 104 -3.62 -2.44 10.20
C ASN A 104 -2.73 -1.20 10.47
N ASN A 105 -1.84 -0.84 9.54
CA ASN A 105 -1.07 0.39 9.66
C ASN A 105 -1.81 1.58 9.05
N VAL A 106 -1.60 2.76 9.62
CA VAL A 106 -2.12 4.02 9.08
C VAL A 106 -0.96 4.92 8.74
N ILE A 107 -0.91 5.38 7.50
CA ILE A 107 0.00 6.40 7.02
C ILE A 107 -0.82 7.65 6.76
N GLU A 108 -0.68 8.64 7.62
CA GLU A 108 -1.40 9.90 7.51
C GLU A 108 -0.89 10.76 6.34
N SER A 109 -1.65 11.81 6.06
CA SER A 109 -1.46 12.72 4.95
C SER A 109 -0.04 13.32 4.91
N LYS A 110 0.57 13.33 3.72
CA LYS A 110 1.94 13.85 3.47
C LYS A 110 3.05 13.18 4.29
N ALA A 111 2.80 12.04 4.92
CA ALA A 111 3.86 11.26 5.55
C ALA A 111 4.79 10.66 4.49
N TYR A 112 6.07 10.55 4.83
CA TYR A 112 7.11 9.94 4.02
C TYR A 112 7.66 8.71 4.73
N VAL A 113 7.57 7.55 4.08
CA VAL A 113 8.14 6.29 4.56
C VAL A 113 9.26 5.88 3.64
N GLY A 114 10.47 5.82 4.19
CA GLY A 114 11.69 5.50 3.48
C GLY A 114 11.84 4.01 3.17
N ARG A 115 12.72 3.72 2.22
CA ARG A 115 12.92 2.37 1.69
C ARG A 115 13.26 1.32 2.72
N ASN A 116 14.18 1.65 3.62
CA ASN A 116 14.74 0.70 4.58
C ASN A 116 13.91 0.59 5.87
N VAL A 117 12.75 1.24 5.90
CA VAL A 117 11.80 1.11 7.00
C VAL A 117 11.01 -0.17 6.82
N ILE A 118 10.94 -0.97 7.89
CA ILE A 118 10.02 -2.11 7.97
C ILE A 118 8.94 -1.73 8.97
N LEU A 119 7.72 -1.57 8.48
CA LEU A 119 6.55 -1.37 9.32
C LEU A 119 6.01 -2.73 9.74
N THR A 120 5.83 -2.93 11.04
CA THR A 120 5.17 -4.12 11.58
C THR A 120 3.66 -3.92 11.53
N SER A 121 2.91 -4.30 12.57
CA SER A 121 1.46 -4.23 12.59
C SER A 121 0.97 -3.21 13.63
N GLY A 122 -0.10 -2.50 13.30
CA GLY A 122 -0.71 -1.48 14.16
C GLY A 122 0.16 -0.22 14.33
N CYS A 123 1.05 0.09 13.39
CA CYS A 123 1.81 1.33 13.41
C CYS A 123 0.99 2.48 12.84
N ILE A 124 1.13 3.67 13.42
CA ILE A 124 0.51 4.90 12.92
C ILE A 124 1.62 5.90 12.62
N ILE A 125 1.68 6.37 11.39
CA ILE A 125 2.64 7.38 10.94
C ILE A 125 1.90 8.70 10.80
N GLY A 126 2.28 9.67 11.63
CA GLY A 126 1.64 10.97 11.70
C GLY A 126 1.84 11.83 10.45
N ALA A 127 0.96 12.79 10.27
CA ALA A 127 0.97 13.69 9.12
C ALA A 127 2.28 14.47 9.04
N CYS A 128 2.80 14.65 7.82
CA CYS A 128 4.09 15.30 7.55
C CYS A 128 5.32 14.66 8.26
N CYS A 129 5.21 13.45 8.83
CA CYS A 129 6.37 12.76 9.40
C CYS A 129 7.23 12.14 8.30
N SER A 130 8.56 12.17 8.46
CA SER A 130 9.51 11.57 7.53
C SER A 130 10.32 10.46 8.20
N LEU A 131 10.00 9.22 7.86
CA LEU A 131 10.69 8.03 8.33
C LEU A 131 11.78 7.64 7.37
N ASN A 132 13.00 8.07 7.62
CA ASN A 132 14.19 7.62 6.88
C ASN A 132 15.08 6.70 7.74
N THR A 133 14.58 6.26 8.89
CA THR A 133 15.34 5.46 9.84
C THR A 133 15.43 4.02 9.32
N PHE A 134 16.66 3.51 9.21
CA PHE A 134 16.97 2.17 8.68
C PHE A 134 16.68 1.11 9.74
N GLU A 135 15.43 1.03 10.17
CA GLU A 135 15.03 0.20 11.29
C GLU A 135 13.66 -0.43 11.09
N VAL A 136 13.39 -1.40 11.95
CA VAL A 136 12.09 -2.05 12.08
C VAL A 136 11.29 -1.26 13.11
N ILE A 137 10.17 -0.67 12.69
CA ILE A 137 9.24 -0.02 13.61
C ILE A 137 8.50 -1.11 14.38
N PRO A 138 8.58 -1.14 15.72
CA PRO A 138 7.91 -2.16 16.50
C PRO A 138 6.38 -1.99 16.47
N GLU A 139 5.67 -3.07 16.76
CA GLU A 139 4.20 -3.09 16.70
C GLU A 139 3.60 -2.06 17.66
N ASN A 140 2.43 -1.51 17.32
CA ASN A 140 1.71 -0.53 18.14
C ASN A 140 2.51 0.76 18.41
N THR A 141 3.42 1.12 17.49
CA THR A 141 4.17 2.38 17.58
C THR A 141 3.44 3.48 16.82
N VAL A 142 3.23 4.60 17.50
CA VAL A 142 2.74 5.83 16.88
C VAL A 142 3.91 6.78 16.72
N ILE A 143 4.13 7.25 15.51
CA ILE A 143 5.14 8.26 15.21
C ILE A 143 4.40 9.56 14.92
N TYR A 144 4.73 10.62 15.65
CA TYR A 144 4.04 11.90 15.52
C TYR A 144 4.99 13.09 15.71
N GLY A 145 4.52 14.25 15.28
CA GLY A 145 5.25 15.51 15.39
C GLY A 145 6.31 15.69 14.30
N GLY A 146 6.67 16.95 14.05
CA GLY A 146 7.71 17.29 13.06
C GLY A 146 9.07 16.66 13.36
N ASP A 147 9.35 16.39 14.63
CA ASP A 147 10.56 15.73 15.10
C ASP A 147 10.52 14.18 14.96
N CYS A 148 9.45 13.62 14.37
CA CYS A 148 9.24 12.17 14.23
C CYS A 148 9.39 11.41 15.56
N LEU A 149 8.83 11.99 16.63
CA LEU A 149 8.87 11.40 17.97
C LEU A 149 8.05 10.11 17.97
N ARG A 150 8.60 9.10 18.65
CA ARG A 150 7.97 7.79 18.75
C ARG A 150 7.35 7.62 20.12
N ARG A 151 6.11 7.15 20.13
CA ARG A 151 5.45 6.69 21.34
C ARG A 151 5.01 5.27 21.12
N VAL A 152 5.53 4.39 21.97
CA VAL A 152 5.00 3.04 22.11
C VAL A 152 3.67 3.17 22.83
N GLN A 153 2.59 2.83 22.13
CA GLN A 153 1.27 2.84 22.75
C GLN A 153 1.12 1.56 23.57
N THR A 154 0.92 1.70 24.88
CA THR A 154 0.70 0.57 25.80
C THR A 154 -0.65 -0.12 25.59
N GLU A 155 -1.59 0.57 24.94
CA GLU A 155 -2.86 -0.02 24.52
C GLU A 155 -2.82 -0.28 23.01
N ARG A 156 -3.30 -1.46 22.58
CA ARG A 156 -3.46 -1.77 21.17
C ARG A 156 -4.30 -0.66 20.52
N PRO A 157 -3.86 -0.06 19.40
CA PRO A 157 -4.73 0.82 18.64
C PRO A 157 -5.99 0.01 18.31
N GLN A 158 -7.17 0.58 18.59
CA GLN A 158 -8.40 -0.10 18.23
C GLN A 158 -8.37 -0.39 16.74
N PRO A 159 -8.71 -1.61 16.30
CA PRO A 159 -8.77 -1.93 14.88
C PRO A 159 -9.72 -0.94 14.21
N GLN A 160 -9.24 -0.20 13.21
CA GLN A 160 -10.04 0.78 12.45
C GLN A 160 -10.97 0.08 11.45
N THR A 161 -11.39 -1.15 11.75
CA THR A 161 -12.41 -1.90 10.99
C THR A 161 -13.67 -1.06 10.79
N LEU A 162 -14.03 -0.22 11.77
CA LEU A 162 -15.16 0.69 11.68
C LEU A 162 -14.99 1.80 10.63
N GLN A 163 -13.78 2.36 10.46
CA GLN A 163 -13.50 3.34 9.39
C GLN A 163 -13.46 2.66 8.03
N LEU A 164 -12.90 1.44 7.95
CA LEU A 164 -12.88 0.65 6.72
C LEU A 164 -14.29 0.27 6.26
N ASP A 165 -15.16 -0.19 7.18
CA ASP A 165 -16.56 -0.49 6.92
C ASP A 165 -17.36 0.76 6.50
N PHE A 166 -17.05 1.92 7.10
CA PHE A 166 -17.68 3.18 6.72
C PHE A 166 -17.28 3.60 5.30
N LEU A 167 -15.99 3.53 4.97
CA LEU A 167 -15.51 3.89 3.64
C LEU A 167 -16.01 2.92 2.56
N MET A 168 -16.02 1.60 2.83
CA MET A 168 -16.58 0.60 1.91
C MET A 168 -18.06 0.83 1.57
N LYS A 169 -18.83 1.45 2.47
CA LYS A 169 -20.25 1.77 2.25
C LYS A 169 -20.47 3.07 1.48
N ILE A 170 -19.56 4.04 1.61
CA ILE A 170 -19.71 5.37 1.00
C ILE A 170 -19.08 5.43 -0.41
N LEU A 171 -17.96 4.74 -0.63
CA LEU A 171 -17.22 4.78 -1.90
C LEU A 171 -18.03 4.33 -3.12
N PRO A 172 -18.88 3.28 -3.07
CA PRO A 172 -19.74 2.89 -4.19
C PRO A 172 -20.83 3.93 -4.51
N ASN A 173 -21.17 4.80 -3.55
CA ASN A 173 -22.21 5.82 -3.69
C ASN A 173 -21.68 7.14 -4.26
N TYR A 174 -20.39 7.44 -4.11
CA TYR A 174 -19.81 8.73 -4.51
C TYR A 174 -18.94 8.68 -5.77
N HIS A 175 -18.41 7.52 -6.19
CA HIS A 175 -17.42 7.44 -7.28
C HIS A 175 -17.71 6.35 -8.32
N HIS A 176 -17.36 6.64 -9.59
CA HIS A 176 -17.40 5.66 -10.69
C HIS A 176 -16.18 4.71 -10.61
N LEU A 177 -16.43 3.46 -10.22
CA LEU A 177 -15.41 2.40 -10.06
C LEU A 177 -15.03 1.79 -11.42
N LYS A 178 -13.76 1.37 -11.65
CA LYS A 178 -13.47 0.44 -12.77
C LYS A 178 -14.28 -0.83 -12.53
N LYS A 179 -15.11 -1.18 -13.51
CA LYS A 179 -15.85 -2.45 -13.49
C LYS A 179 -14.84 -3.59 -13.51
N THR A 180 -14.90 -4.44 -12.49
CA THR A 180 -14.38 -5.80 -12.60
C THR A 180 -15.24 -6.52 -13.63
N THR A 181 -14.62 -7.20 -14.61
CA THR A 181 -15.36 -8.06 -15.54
C THR A 181 -15.98 -9.19 -14.73
N LYS A 182 -17.24 -9.02 -14.32
CA LYS A 182 -18.03 -10.05 -13.64
C LYS A 182 -18.28 -11.18 -14.64
N GLY A 183 -17.67 -12.34 -14.40
CA GLY A 183 -18.25 -13.60 -14.84
C GLY A 183 -19.60 -13.76 -14.14
N SER A 184 -20.68 -13.64 -14.88
CA SER A 184 -22.05 -13.82 -14.41
C SER A 184 -22.29 -15.30 -14.09
N SER A 185 -22.17 -15.71 -12.83
CA SER A 185 -22.73 -16.98 -12.37
C SER A 185 -24.20 -16.76 -12.01
N THR A 186 -25.10 -17.04 -12.95
CA THR A 186 -26.52 -17.20 -12.68
C THR A 186 -26.74 -18.47 -11.85
N PRO A 187 -27.51 -18.44 -10.75
CA PRO A 187 -27.93 -19.65 -10.07
C PRO A 187 -29.04 -20.32 -10.88
N VAL A 188 -28.75 -21.52 -11.41
CA VAL A 188 -29.76 -22.37 -12.06
C VAL A 188 -30.61 -22.97 -10.93
N LYS A 189 -31.89 -22.57 -10.86
CA LYS A 189 -32.90 -23.28 -10.07
C LYS A 189 -33.19 -24.60 -10.77
N ASN A 190 -33.13 -25.70 -10.03
CA ASN A 190 -33.98 -26.87 -10.27
C ASN A 190 -34.25 -27.56 -8.94
#